data_AF-A0A3D5D8M3-F1
#
_entry.id   AF-A0A3D5D8M3-F1
#
_cell.length_a   1.000
_cell.length_b   1.000
_cell.length_c   1.000
_cell.angle_alpha   90.00
_cell.angle_beta   90.00
_cell.angle_gamma   90.00
#
_symmetry.space_group_name_H-M   'P 1'
#
loop_
_entity.id
_entity.type
_entity.pdbx_description
1 polymer ?
#
loop_
_entity_poly.entity_id
_entity_poly.type
_entity_poly.pdbx_seq_one_letter_code
_entity_poly.pdbx_strand_id
1 'polypeptide(L)'
;MKRIALLLYVLMAAPLFAGKWDEMNYGPYLTHSLEVPGAGIVNKGIAIRLDVADGGKGGFAKGQAFMLYDTDLLNCAAGWTGGSIDWRGIAFDGRHNAHASIRGTQAFANPVNPGWRSPQGKWDDTVRVRGLDKKPYGPLPRTWAHYKGL
;
A
#
# COMPACT_ATOMS: atom_id res chain seq x y z
N MET A 1 55.75 2.70 -24.16
CA MET A 1 54.75 3.62 -24.75
C MET A 1 53.37 3.17 -24.32
N LYS A 2 52.60 4.11 -23.75
CA LYS A 2 51.32 3.92 -23.06
C LYS A 2 50.24 3.38 -24.00
N ARG A 3 49.58 2.27 -23.65
CA ARG A 3 48.26 1.87 -24.20
C ARG A 3 47.35 1.53 -23.03
N ILE A 4 46.64 2.55 -22.55
CA ILE A 4 45.18 2.71 -22.68
C ILE A 4 44.47 1.97 -21.56
N ALA A 5 44.19 2.74 -20.50
CA ALA A 5 43.11 2.47 -19.58
C ALA A 5 41.78 2.61 -20.32
N LEU A 6 40.96 1.57 -20.33
CA LEU A 6 39.50 1.69 -20.45
C LEU A 6 38.85 0.36 -20.03
N LEU A 7 38.50 0.24 -18.76
CA LEU A 7 37.54 -0.73 -18.24
C LEU A 7 36.72 -0.02 -17.15
N LEU A 8 36.07 1.06 -17.57
CA LEU A 8 35.01 1.72 -16.81
C LEU A 8 33.68 1.40 -17.50
N TYR A 9 32.71 1.00 -16.67
CA TYR A 9 31.28 1.06 -16.94
C TYR A 9 30.67 0.00 -17.87
N VAL A 10 30.63 -1.25 -17.41
CA VAL A 10 29.50 -2.14 -17.69
C VAL A 10 28.86 -2.54 -16.36
N LEU A 11 28.24 -1.56 -15.71
CA LEU A 11 27.35 -1.73 -14.55
C LEU A 11 26.08 -0.88 -14.72
N MET A 12 25.75 -0.54 -15.98
CA MET A 12 24.55 0.21 -16.33
C MET A 12 23.42 -0.78 -16.60
N ALA A 13 22.48 -0.81 -15.64
CA ALA A 13 21.11 -1.28 -15.79
C ALA A 13 20.95 -2.69 -16.37
N ALA A 14 21.17 -3.71 -15.54
CA ALA A 14 20.28 -4.86 -15.67
C ALA A 14 18.85 -4.30 -15.57
N PRO A 15 17.95 -4.54 -16.54
CA PRO A 15 16.55 -4.24 -16.30
C PRO A 15 16.19 -4.95 -15.01
N LEU A 16 15.67 -4.20 -14.03
CA LEU A 16 14.95 -4.79 -12.92
C LEU A 16 13.82 -5.57 -13.59
N PHE A 17 14.02 -6.87 -13.80
CA PHE A 17 12.97 -7.73 -14.30
C PHE A 17 11.81 -7.55 -13.35
N ALA A 18 10.69 -7.07 -13.90
CA ALA A 18 9.44 -7.03 -13.19
C ALA A 18 9.21 -8.43 -12.61
N GLY A 19 8.98 -8.50 -11.29
CA GLY A 19 8.71 -9.77 -10.65
C GLY A 19 7.42 -10.35 -11.19
N LYS A 20 7.21 -11.66 -10.99
CA LYS A 20 5.97 -12.35 -11.36
C LYS A 20 4.70 -11.53 -11.02
N TRP A 21 4.71 -10.87 -9.86
CA TRP A 21 3.60 -10.07 -9.32
C TRP A 21 3.44 -8.71 -9.99
N ASP A 22 4.51 -8.09 -10.47
CA ASP A 22 4.48 -6.83 -11.23
C ASP A 22 3.84 -6.99 -12.61
N GLU A 23 3.77 -8.22 -13.13
CA GLU A 23 3.18 -8.54 -14.45
C GLU A 23 1.72 -9.00 -14.36
N MET A 24 1.17 -9.17 -13.15
CA MET A 24 -0.21 -9.63 -12.99
C MET A 24 -1.23 -8.51 -13.19
N ASN A 25 -2.34 -8.84 -13.85
CA ASN A 25 -3.50 -7.96 -13.93
C ASN A 25 -4.46 -8.27 -12.77
N TYR A 26 -4.40 -7.47 -11.71
CA TYR A 26 -5.31 -7.58 -10.54
C TYR A 26 -6.66 -6.85 -10.74
N GLY A 27 -6.94 -6.33 -11.93
CA GLY A 27 -8.09 -5.45 -12.15
C GLY A 27 -7.85 -4.03 -11.62
N PRO A 28 -8.91 -3.25 -11.32
CA PRO A 28 -8.79 -1.83 -10.99
C PRO A 28 -8.29 -1.55 -9.56
N TYR A 29 -8.35 -2.54 -8.67
CA TYR A 29 -7.94 -2.41 -7.27
C TYR A 29 -7.29 -3.69 -6.74
N LEU A 30 -6.53 -3.56 -5.66
CA LEU A 30 -5.96 -4.65 -4.90
C LEU A 30 -6.44 -4.58 -3.45
N THR A 31 -6.98 -5.68 -2.93
CA THR A 31 -7.27 -5.81 -1.49
C THR A 31 -6.14 -6.54 -0.78
N HIS A 32 -5.43 -5.87 0.12
CA HIS A 32 -4.30 -6.46 0.84
C HIS A 32 -3.97 -5.70 2.12
N SER A 33 -3.20 -6.33 3.02
CA SER A 33 -2.56 -5.61 4.12
C SER A 33 -1.34 -4.88 3.60
N LEU A 34 -1.31 -3.56 3.67
CA LEU A 34 -0.24 -2.75 3.08
C LEU A 34 0.44 -1.87 4.12
N GLU A 35 1.77 -1.94 4.15
CA GLU A 35 2.59 -1.00 4.91
C GLU A 35 2.66 0.35 4.17
N VAL A 36 2.38 1.42 4.92
CA VAL A 36 2.52 2.81 4.49
C VAL A 36 3.71 3.40 5.24
N PRO A 37 4.82 3.73 4.55
CA PRO A 37 6.02 4.29 5.18
C PRO A 37 5.72 5.50 6.05
N GLY A 38 6.13 5.42 7.32
CA GLY A 38 5.92 6.49 8.31
C GLY A 38 4.52 6.56 8.93
N ALA A 39 3.55 5.76 8.49
CA ALA A 39 2.19 5.75 9.06
C ALA A 39 1.82 4.43 9.73
N GLY A 40 2.32 3.29 9.23
CA GLY A 40 2.06 1.96 9.77
C GLY A 40 1.38 1.04 8.75
N ILE A 41 0.76 -0.05 9.24
CA ILE A 41 0.15 -1.06 8.38
C ILE A 41 -1.37 -0.85 8.33
N VAL A 42 -1.88 -0.73 7.11
CA VAL A 42 -3.31 -0.81 6.80
C VAL A 42 -3.68 -2.28 6.66
N ASN A 43 -4.25 -2.88 7.70
CA ASN A 43 -4.48 -4.33 7.75
C ASN A 43 -5.54 -4.79 6.74
N LYS A 44 -6.57 -3.97 6.47
CA LYS A 44 -7.67 -4.31 5.57
C LYS A 44 -7.85 -3.24 4.50
N GLY A 45 -6.82 -3.15 3.65
CA GLY A 45 -6.69 -2.14 2.62
C GLY A 45 -7.44 -2.47 1.33
N ILE A 46 -7.96 -1.42 0.68
CA ILE A 46 -8.36 -1.41 -0.73
C ILE A 46 -7.54 -0.32 -1.42
N ALA A 47 -6.56 -0.74 -2.21
CA ALA A 47 -5.75 0.15 -3.03
C ALA A 47 -6.35 0.25 -4.43
N ILE A 48 -6.77 1.45 -4.84
CA ILE A 48 -7.44 1.72 -6.11
C ILE A 48 -6.47 2.42 -7.05
N ARG A 49 -6.35 1.94 -8.28
CA ARG A 49 -5.62 2.63 -9.37
C ARG A 49 -6.47 3.80 -9.89
N LEU A 50 -5.87 4.98 -10.01
CA LEU A 50 -6.54 6.21 -10.43
C LEU A 50 -6.25 6.59 -11.89
N ASP A 51 -5.11 6.17 -12.43
CA ASP A 51 -4.66 6.50 -13.79
C ASP A 51 -5.09 5.42 -14.80
N VAL A 52 -6.31 5.56 -15.33
CA VAL A 52 -6.93 4.58 -16.24
C VAL A 52 -7.14 5.11 -17.66
N ALA A 53 -6.39 6.13 -18.06
CA ALA A 53 -6.46 6.72 -19.40
C ALA A 53 -6.15 5.72 -20.54
N ASP A 54 -5.43 4.64 -20.22
CA ASP A 54 -5.10 3.53 -21.12
C ASP A 54 -6.20 2.44 -21.20
N GLY A 55 -7.35 2.66 -20.56
CA GLY A 55 -8.40 1.67 -20.41
C GLY A 55 -8.13 0.63 -19.31
N GLY A 56 -7.20 0.91 -18.38
CA GLY A 56 -6.86 0.01 -17.28
C GLY A 56 -5.99 -1.18 -17.70
N LYS A 57 -5.27 -1.06 -18.82
CA LYS A 57 -4.40 -2.13 -19.32
C LYS A 57 -3.35 -2.51 -18.25
N GLY A 58 -3.20 -3.82 -18.05
CA GLY A 58 -2.31 -4.37 -17.02
C GLY A 58 -2.80 -4.22 -15.57
N GLY A 59 -3.97 -3.63 -15.33
CA GLY A 59 -4.59 -3.52 -14.01
C GLY A 59 -3.76 -2.75 -12.98
N PHE A 60 -4.01 -3.03 -11.71
CA PHE A 60 -3.40 -2.36 -10.57
C PHE A 60 -1.86 -2.36 -10.64
N ALA A 61 -1.24 -3.49 -11.01
CA ALA A 61 0.22 -3.63 -11.01
C ALA A 61 0.93 -2.63 -11.93
N LYS A 62 0.27 -2.21 -13.03
CA LYS A 62 0.81 -1.27 -14.02
C LYS A 62 0.42 0.20 -13.79
N GLY A 63 -0.37 0.49 -12.76
CA GLY A 63 -0.78 1.85 -12.44
C GLY A 63 0.37 2.74 -11.98
N GLN A 64 0.15 4.05 -12.08
CA GLN A 64 1.08 5.12 -11.70
C GLN A 64 0.50 6.09 -10.67
N ALA A 65 -0.79 6.02 -10.36
CA ALA A 65 -1.43 6.84 -9.33
C ALA A 65 -2.45 6.01 -8.55
N PHE A 66 -2.44 6.14 -7.22
CA PHE A 66 -3.20 5.25 -6.34
C PHE A 66 -3.79 5.97 -5.13
N MET A 67 -4.89 5.42 -4.65
CA MET A 67 -5.50 5.75 -3.35
C MET A 67 -5.68 4.49 -2.52
N LEU A 68 -5.28 4.50 -1.25
CA LEU A 68 -5.47 3.39 -0.31
C LEU A 68 -6.51 3.76 0.74
N TYR A 69 -7.53 2.91 0.86
CA TYR A 69 -8.56 3.01 1.90
C TYR A 69 -8.44 1.86 2.89
N ASP A 70 -8.51 2.18 4.18
CA ASP A 70 -8.65 1.21 5.26
C ASP A 70 -10.14 0.95 5.52
N THR A 71 -10.60 -0.27 5.27
CA THR A 71 -12.01 -0.65 5.43
C THR A 71 -12.41 -0.93 6.87
N ASP A 72 -11.45 -1.17 7.76
CA ASP A 72 -11.68 -1.35 9.19
C ASP A 72 -11.79 0.02 9.87
N LEU A 73 -10.99 1.00 9.44
CA LEU A 73 -10.91 2.33 10.04
C LEU A 73 -11.67 3.43 9.31
N LEU A 74 -12.20 3.12 8.12
CA LEU A 74 -12.88 4.08 7.24
C LEU A 74 -11.98 5.29 6.95
N ASN A 75 -10.69 5.02 6.79
CA ASN A 75 -9.63 6.01 6.65
C ASN A 75 -9.11 6.00 5.21
N CYS A 76 -8.96 7.18 4.62
CA CYS A 76 -8.18 7.36 3.40
C CYS A 76 -6.70 7.36 3.79
N ALA A 77 -6.09 6.17 3.83
CA ALA A 77 -4.83 5.95 4.51
C ALA A 77 -3.64 6.59 3.78
N ALA A 78 -3.60 6.54 2.44
CA ALA A 78 -2.50 7.11 1.67
C ALA A 78 -2.90 7.38 0.22
N GLY A 79 -2.21 8.35 -0.39
CA GLY A 79 -2.19 8.55 -1.83
C GLY A 79 -0.75 8.60 -2.32
N TRP A 80 -0.44 7.93 -3.43
CA TRP A 80 0.92 7.90 -3.97
C TRP A 80 0.93 7.74 -5.49
N THR A 81 2.10 8.03 -6.08
CA THR A 81 2.36 7.89 -7.51
C THR A 81 3.69 7.20 -7.79
N GLY A 82 3.94 6.83 -9.04
CA GLY A 82 5.26 6.34 -9.50
C GLY A 82 5.50 4.83 -9.31
N GLY A 83 4.44 4.05 -9.12
CA GLY A 83 4.46 2.59 -9.05
C GLY A 83 3.38 2.04 -8.14
N SER A 84 3.04 0.76 -8.32
CA SER A 84 2.00 0.09 -7.52
C SER A 84 2.48 -0.18 -6.09
N ILE A 85 3.00 -1.36 -5.81
CA ILE A 85 3.51 -1.72 -4.48
C ILE A 85 4.83 -2.48 -4.59
N ASP A 86 5.52 -2.59 -3.47
CA ASP A 86 6.61 -3.53 -3.28
C ASP A 86 6.01 -4.89 -2.85
N TRP A 87 6.12 -5.88 -3.74
CA TRP A 87 5.50 -7.21 -3.60
C TRP A 87 6.32 -8.16 -2.69
N ARG A 88 6.71 -7.69 -1.51
CA ARG A 88 7.39 -8.50 -0.50
C ARG A 88 6.41 -9.15 0.48
N GLY A 89 6.84 -10.24 1.09
CA GLY A 89 6.12 -10.93 2.16
C GLY A 89 5.64 -12.31 1.74
N ILE A 90 5.15 -13.05 2.72
CA ILE A 90 4.77 -14.47 2.58
C ILE A 90 3.82 -14.72 1.40
N ALA A 91 2.86 -13.81 1.18
CA ALA A 91 1.87 -13.94 0.11
C ALA A 91 2.46 -13.83 -1.31
N PHE A 92 3.67 -13.28 -1.45
CA PHE A 92 4.27 -12.95 -2.74
C PHE A 92 5.63 -13.63 -2.92
N ASP A 93 6.64 -13.28 -2.13
CA ASP A 93 8.02 -13.77 -2.29
C ASP A 93 8.43 -14.79 -1.23
N GLY A 94 7.50 -15.21 -0.37
CA GLY A 94 7.72 -16.21 0.67
C GLY A 94 8.53 -15.72 1.87
N ARG A 95 8.95 -14.45 1.89
CA ARG A 95 9.75 -13.92 3.01
C ARG A 95 8.90 -13.72 4.26
N HIS A 96 9.41 -14.23 5.37
CA HIS A 96 8.89 -13.95 6.71
C HIS A 96 9.34 -12.57 7.19
N ASN A 97 8.57 -11.96 8.09
CA ASN A 97 8.85 -10.64 8.67
C ASN A 97 9.01 -9.52 7.62
N ALA A 98 8.35 -9.68 6.47
CA ALA A 98 8.24 -8.68 5.43
C ALA A 98 6.76 -8.44 5.11
N HIS A 99 6.43 -7.19 4.84
CA HIS A 99 5.09 -6.77 4.44
C HIS A 99 5.15 -6.19 3.04
N ALA A 100 4.08 -6.39 2.28
CA ALA A 100 3.89 -5.63 1.06
C ALA A 100 3.68 -4.16 1.45
N SER A 101 4.36 -3.25 0.76
CA SER A 101 4.35 -1.83 1.11
C SER A 101 4.05 -0.99 -0.11
N ILE A 102 3.43 0.18 0.06
CA ILE A 102 3.32 1.11 -1.06
C ILE A 102 4.71 1.51 -1.57
N ARG A 103 4.82 1.78 -2.87
CA ARG A 103 6.09 2.11 -3.52
C ARG A 103 5.91 3.34 -4.41
N GLY A 104 6.88 4.25 -4.36
CA GLY A 104 6.90 5.45 -5.20
C GLY A 104 6.87 6.72 -4.35
N THR A 105 6.32 7.80 -4.93
CA THR A 105 6.21 9.10 -4.28
C THR A 105 4.89 9.20 -3.53
N GLN A 106 4.96 9.10 -2.21
CA GLN A 106 3.82 9.34 -1.33
C GLN A 106 3.43 10.83 -1.36
N ALA A 107 2.20 11.12 -1.77
CA ALA A 107 1.64 12.47 -1.74
C ALA A 107 1.16 12.83 -0.32
N PHE A 108 0.56 11.86 0.36
CA PHE A 108 0.18 11.98 1.78
C PHE A 108 0.05 10.61 2.42
N ALA A 109 0.11 10.57 3.75
CA ALA A 109 -0.33 9.44 4.56
C ALA A 109 -1.04 9.94 5.82
N ASN A 110 -2.14 9.28 6.16
CA ASN A 110 -2.83 9.44 7.44
C ASN A 110 -2.36 8.36 8.41
N PRO A 111 -2.25 8.66 9.71
CA PRO A 111 -1.92 7.65 10.72
C PRO A 111 -2.99 6.55 10.75
N VAL A 112 -2.63 5.36 11.23
CA VAL A 112 -3.55 4.23 11.44
C VAL A 112 -4.52 4.55 12.59
N ASN A 113 -5.55 5.33 12.29
CA ASN A 113 -6.56 5.87 13.19
C ASN A 113 -7.93 5.94 12.50
N PRO A 114 -9.03 6.18 13.25
CA PRO A 114 -10.35 6.36 12.68
C PRO A 114 -10.38 7.49 11.64
N GLY A 115 -10.91 7.22 10.45
CA GLY A 115 -11.08 8.23 9.39
C GLY A 115 -12.34 9.09 9.52
N TRP A 116 -13.20 8.78 10.49
CA TRP A 116 -14.41 9.55 10.80
C TRP A 116 -14.51 9.84 12.30
N ARG A 117 -15.09 10.97 12.68
CA ARG A 117 -15.39 11.26 14.08
C ARG A 117 -16.43 10.30 14.63
N SER A 118 -16.32 9.96 15.91
CA SER A 118 -17.32 9.18 16.61
C SER A 118 -18.68 9.90 16.63
N PRO A 119 -19.78 9.21 16.94
CA PRO A 119 -21.07 9.87 17.17
C PRO A 119 -21.02 10.93 18.28
N GLN A 120 -20.03 10.85 19.18
CA GLN A 120 -19.75 11.83 20.23
C GLN A 120 -18.75 12.91 19.80
N GLY A 121 -18.36 12.95 18.52
CA GLY A 121 -17.49 13.98 17.94
C GLY A 121 -15.99 13.79 18.21
N LYS A 122 -15.54 12.60 18.64
CA LYS A 122 -14.14 12.33 19.01
C LYS A 122 -13.38 11.58 17.92
N TRP A 123 -12.06 11.73 17.89
CA TRP A 123 -11.15 10.96 17.03
C TRP A 123 -10.46 9.81 17.76
N ASP A 124 -10.45 9.84 19.09
CA ASP A 124 -9.70 8.88 19.89
C ASP A 124 -10.26 7.47 19.76
N ASP A 125 -9.39 6.55 19.36
CA ASP A 125 -9.71 5.13 19.28
C ASP A 125 -9.57 4.45 20.65
N THR A 126 -10.66 4.50 21.40
CA THR A 126 -10.77 3.88 22.73
C THR A 126 -11.61 2.61 22.73
N VAL A 127 -12.20 2.25 21.58
CA VAL A 127 -13.27 1.25 21.49
C VAL A 127 -12.85 -0.05 20.85
N ARG A 128 -11.78 -0.06 20.04
CA ARG A 128 -11.26 -1.29 19.43
C ARG A 128 -10.48 -2.14 20.42
N VAL A 129 -10.47 -3.45 20.18
CA VAL A 129 -9.77 -4.43 21.02
C VAL A 129 -8.28 -4.12 21.02
N ARG A 130 -7.67 -4.11 22.21
CA ARG A 130 -6.22 -3.92 22.35
C ARG A 130 -5.49 -5.26 22.42
N GLY A 131 -4.47 -5.43 21.59
CA GLY A 131 -3.57 -6.57 21.66
C GLY A 131 -2.65 -6.51 22.89
N LEU A 132 -1.83 -7.55 23.08
CA LEU A 132 -0.79 -7.59 24.13
C LEU A 132 0.25 -6.47 23.96
N ASP A 133 0.44 -6.01 22.73
CA ASP A 133 1.27 -4.85 22.37
C ASP A 133 0.58 -3.49 22.62
N LYS A 134 -0.62 -3.51 23.20
CA LYS A 134 -1.48 -2.36 23.52
C LYS A 134 -2.00 -1.59 22.29
N LYS A 135 -1.79 -2.09 21.07
CA LYS A 135 -2.32 -1.47 19.84
C LYS A 135 -3.78 -1.86 19.62
N PRO A 136 -4.61 -0.97 19.06
CA PRO A 136 -5.98 -1.29 18.69
C PRO A 136 -6.04 -2.13 17.40
N TYR A 137 -6.91 -3.15 17.39
CA TYR A 137 -7.09 -4.08 16.28
C TYR A 137 -8.57 -4.25 15.91
N GLY A 138 -8.78 -4.61 14.64
CA GLY A 138 -10.10 -4.85 14.06
C GLY A 138 -10.80 -3.58 13.56
N PRO A 139 -12.07 -3.72 13.14
CA PRO A 139 -12.87 -2.62 12.61
C PRO A 139 -13.38 -1.68 13.69
N LEU A 140 -13.75 -0.47 13.28
CA LEU A 140 -14.59 0.40 14.09
C LEU A 140 -15.94 -0.28 14.42
N PRO A 141 -16.54 0.02 15.59
CA PRO A 141 -17.88 -0.44 15.89
C PRO A 141 -18.90 0.05 14.85
N ARG A 142 -19.90 -0.78 14.54
CA ARG A 142 -20.95 -0.46 13.55
C ARG A 142 -21.74 0.82 13.88
N THR A 143 -21.82 1.19 15.16
CA THR A 143 -22.48 2.42 15.61
C THR A 143 -21.66 3.67 15.33
N TRP A 144 -20.35 3.54 15.04
CA TRP A 144 -19.47 4.63 14.68
C TRP A 144 -19.42 4.80 13.17
N ALA A 145 -18.82 3.84 12.47
CA ALA A 145 -18.76 3.79 11.01
C ALA A 145 -18.41 2.36 10.59
N HIS A 146 -18.99 1.88 9.50
CA HIS A 146 -18.64 0.57 8.96
C HIS A 146 -18.72 0.55 7.44
N TYR A 147 -17.74 -0.12 6.85
CA TYR A 147 -17.70 -0.33 5.42
C TYR A 147 -18.87 -1.23 4.95
N LYS A 148 -19.45 -0.89 3.79
CA LYS A 148 -20.67 -1.53 3.26
C LYS A 148 -20.44 -2.53 2.13
N GLY A 149 -19.19 -2.71 1.70
CA GLY A 149 -18.85 -3.50 0.52
C GLY A 149 -18.53 -2.63 -0.69
N LEU A 150 -17.93 -3.27 -1.69
CA LEU A 150 -17.65 -2.76 -3.03
C LEU A 150 -18.64 -3.43 -3.99
#